data_AF-A0A2Z6LGL2-F1
#
_entry.id   AF-A0A2Z6LGL2-F1
#
_cell.length_a   1.000
_cell.length_b   1.000
_cell.length_c   1.000
_cell.angle_alpha   90.00
_cell.angle_beta   90.00
_cell.angle_gamma   90.00
#
_symmetry.space_group_name_H-M   'P 1'
#
loop_
_entity.id
_entity.type
_entity.pdbx_description
1 polymer ?
#
loop_
_entity_poly.entity_id
_entity_poly.type
_entity_poly.pdbx_seq_one_letter_code
_entity_poly.pdbx_strand_id
1 'polypeptide(L)'
;MNITSKDYYESLRKGLTEFQWNKEFKCPFCWSKSYGNLEDVLDHAKIIVNDKREKPIEISKHRAVLKCIQNLDLQDKISGIPRDDDSIVWPWTVILSNIRVGLTDKDIEQRLQLDGVRPSKVVTVWNRGRQTEFAIVVLGKERNDHDTALKLERSFKEEYHGKKDYDSVKHRGHEFFGWMARVDDYEDHQLGNYLQDHTTLISNKEAEMNKDSNSRYNIDI
;
A
#
# COMPACT_ATOMS: atom_id res chain seq x y z
N MET A 1 16.74 -31.12 5.25
CA MET A 1 15.46 -30.61 4.72
C MET A 1 15.72 -30.11 3.31
N ASN A 2 15.03 -30.63 2.31
CA ASN A 2 15.22 -30.20 0.92
C ASN A 2 14.36 -28.95 0.69
N ILE A 3 14.99 -27.77 0.68
CA ILE A 3 14.33 -26.50 0.41
C ILE A 3 13.85 -26.50 -1.05
N THR A 4 12.58 -26.18 -1.27
CA THR A 4 11.91 -26.22 -2.57
C THR A 4 11.71 -24.80 -3.14
N SER A 5 11.38 -24.71 -4.43
CA SER A 5 10.99 -23.44 -5.06
C SER A 5 9.78 -22.79 -4.38
N LYS A 6 8.91 -23.57 -3.74
CA LYS A 6 7.76 -23.06 -2.96
C LYS A 6 8.22 -22.28 -1.74
N ASP A 7 9.22 -22.78 -1.02
CA ASP A 7 9.76 -22.12 0.18
C ASP A 7 10.44 -20.79 -0.15
N TYR A 8 11.15 -20.75 -1.29
CA TYR A 8 11.71 -19.51 -1.82
C TYR A 8 10.61 -18.55 -2.28
N TYR A 9 9.57 -19.04 -2.95
CA TYR A 9 8.44 -18.21 -3.38
C TYR A 9 7.70 -17.58 -2.18
N GLU A 10 7.45 -18.34 -1.11
CA GLU A 10 6.83 -17.82 0.11
C GLU A 10 7.70 -16.80 0.83
N SER A 11 9.02 -16.96 0.74
CA SER A 11 9.98 -15.96 1.20
C SER A 11 9.94 -14.70 0.35
N LEU A 12 9.58 -14.84 -0.95
CA LEU A 12 9.66 -13.75 -1.93
C LEU A 12 8.36 -12.96 -2.17
N ARG A 13 7.21 -13.48 -1.73
CA ARG A 13 5.89 -12.95 -2.13
C ARG A 13 5.51 -11.62 -1.47
N LYS A 14 6.42 -10.95 -0.76
CA LYS A 14 6.16 -9.70 0.00
C LYS A 14 6.18 -8.43 -0.86
N GLY A 15 6.17 -8.57 -2.19
CA GLY A 15 6.05 -7.45 -3.14
C GLY A 15 7.36 -7.00 -3.78
N LEU A 16 7.28 -5.98 -4.64
CA LEU A 16 8.38 -5.43 -5.45
C LEU A 16 9.63 -5.01 -4.66
N THR A 17 9.49 -4.78 -3.34
CA THR A 17 10.58 -4.39 -2.44
C THR A 17 11.75 -5.38 -2.38
N GLU A 18 11.54 -6.62 -2.79
CA GLU A 18 12.63 -7.61 -2.84
C GLU A 18 13.42 -7.56 -4.14
N PHE A 19 12.85 -6.96 -5.18
CA PHE A 19 13.44 -6.84 -6.49
C PHE A 19 14.00 -5.44 -6.74
N GLN A 20 13.71 -4.44 -5.90
CA GLN A 20 14.17 -3.06 -6.11
C GLN A 20 15.13 -2.60 -4.99
N TRP A 21 16.33 -2.15 -5.39
CA TRP A 21 17.36 -1.61 -4.50
C TRP A 21 17.91 -0.30 -5.08
N ASN A 22 17.83 0.80 -4.34
CA ASN A 22 18.29 2.13 -4.80
C ASN A 22 17.73 2.54 -6.18
N LYS A 23 16.44 2.27 -6.43
CA LYS A 23 15.75 2.49 -7.73
C LYS A 23 16.19 1.58 -8.89
N GLU A 24 17.12 0.65 -8.67
CA GLU A 24 17.50 -0.36 -9.65
C GLU A 24 16.80 -1.69 -9.36
N PHE A 25 16.49 -2.45 -10.41
CA PHE A 25 15.96 -3.80 -10.24
C PHE A 25 17.09 -4.81 -10.09
N LYS A 26 16.94 -5.81 -9.21
CA LYS A 26 17.94 -6.85 -8.92
C LYS A 26 17.27 -8.19 -8.71
N CYS A 27 17.97 -9.25 -9.09
CA CYS A 27 17.61 -10.59 -8.67
C CYS A 27 18.02 -10.79 -7.20
N PRO A 28 17.11 -11.21 -6.30
CA PRO A 28 17.41 -11.37 -4.87
C PRO A 28 18.44 -12.47 -4.59
N PHE A 29 18.71 -13.34 -5.57
CA PHE A 29 19.66 -14.44 -5.47
C PHE A 29 20.96 -14.21 -6.24
N CYS A 30 21.09 -13.09 -6.97
CA CYS A 30 22.29 -12.77 -7.75
C CYS A 30 22.74 -11.34 -7.43
N TRP A 31 23.81 -11.21 -6.64
CA TRP A 31 24.27 -9.92 -6.11
C TRP A 31 25.07 -9.06 -7.09
N SER A 32 25.45 -9.59 -8.26
CA SER A 32 26.38 -8.92 -9.18
C SER A 32 25.71 -8.15 -10.33
N LYS A 33 24.39 -8.26 -10.52
CA LYS A 33 23.69 -7.66 -11.65
C LYS A 33 22.54 -6.76 -11.20
N SER A 34 22.52 -5.56 -11.75
CA SER A 34 21.36 -4.65 -11.74
C SER A 34 20.71 -4.61 -13.12
N TYR A 35 19.44 -4.26 -13.13
CA TYR A 35 18.57 -4.29 -14.28
C TYR A 35 17.75 -3.00 -14.34
N GLY A 36 17.41 -2.57 -15.56
CA GLY A 36 16.67 -1.32 -15.77
C GLY A 36 15.19 -1.47 -15.45
N ASN A 37 14.63 -2.66 -15.60
CA ASN A 37 13.23 -2.97 -15.36
C ASN A 37 13.04 -4.41 -14.84
N LEU A 38 11.80 -4.75 -14.49
CA LEU A 38 11.45 -6.07 -13.96
C LEU A 38 11.46 -7.19 -15.04
N GLU A 39 11.22 -6.85 -16.31
CA GLU A 39 11.27 -7.82 -17.42
C GLU A 39 12.70 -8.34 -17.63
N ASP A 40 13.70 -7.47 -17.49
CA ASP A 40 15.11 -7.86 -17.54
C ASP A 40 15.48 -8.84 -16.40
N VAL A 41 14.89 -8.67 -15.20
CA VAL A 41 15.05 -9.61 -14.08
C VAL A 41 14.38 -10.95 -14.41
N LEU A 42 13.21 -10.90 -15.04
CA LEU A 42 12.49 -12.09 -15.49
C LEU A 42 13.31 -12.88 -16.51
N ASP A 43 13.87 -12.21 -17.52
CA ASP A 43 14.70 -12.84 -18.55
C ASP A 43 15.99 -13.44 -17.98
N HIS A 44 16.63 -12.74 -17.04
CA HIS A 44 17.74 -13.30 -16.28
C HIS A 44 17.37 -14.62 -15.57
N ALA A 45 16.22 -14.65 -14.89
CA ALA A 45 15.76 -15.86 -14.22
C ALA A 45 15.43 -16.98 -15.21
N LYS A 46 14.85 -16.68 -16.38
CA LYS A 46 14.58 -17.66 -17.45
C LYS A 46 15.88 -18.32 -17.94
N ILE A 47 16.95 -17.54 -18.11
CA ILE A 47 18.26 -18.05 -18.54
C ILE A 47 18.79 -19.07 -17.54
N ILE A 48 18.76 -18.75 -16.24
CA ILE A 48 19.28 -19.64 -15.19
C ILE A 48 18.45 -20.92 -15.07
N VAL A 49 17.12 -20.82 -15.13
CA VAL A 49 16.22 -21.99 -15.03
C VAL A 49 16.42 -22.96 -16.20
N ASN A 50 16.84 -22.46 -17.36
CA ASN A 50 17.06 -23.26 -18.57
C ASN A 50 18.52 -23.73 -18.76
N ASP A 51 19.47 -23.29 -17.94
CA ASP A 51 20.86 -23.77 -18.01
C ASP A 51 20.99 -25.15 -17.36
N LYS A 52 21.27 -26.16 -18.18
CA LYS A 52 21.43 -27.57 -17.75
C LYS A 52 22.67 -27.80 -16.87
N ARG A 53 23.59 -26.85 -16.82
CA ARG A 53 24.83 -26.92 -16.01
C ARG A 53 24.64 -26.32 -14.61
N GLU A 54 23.54 -25.64 -14.38
CA GLU A 54 23.28 -24.93 -13.14
C GLU A 54 22.86 -25.89 -12.00
N LYS A 55 23.14 -25.48 -10.76
CA LYS A 55 22.81 -26.29 -9.59
C LYS A 55 21.28 -26.33 -9.40
N PRO A 56 20.70 -27.49 -9.01
CA PRO A 56 19.26 -27.61 -8.77
C PRO A 56 18.69 -26.59 -7.77
N ILE A 57 19.49 -26.19 -6.78
CA ILE A 57 19.12 -25.16 -5.80
C ILE A 57 19.01 -23.77 -6.43
N GLU A 58 19.92 -23.40 -7.34
CA GLU A 58 19.89 -22.11 -8.04
C GLU A 58 18.74 -22.07 -9.03
N ILE A 59 18.47 -23.17 -9.74
CA ILE A 59 17.27 -23.33 -10.58
C ILE A 59 16.00 -23.15 -9.74
N SER A 60 15.94 -23.73 -8.54
CA SER A 60 14.77 -23.64 -7.67
C SER A 60 14.51 -22.23 -7.16
N LYS A 61 15.57 -21.49 -6.79
CA LYS A 61 15.51 -20.07 -6.43
C LYS A 61 14.99 -19.21 -7.58
N HIS A 62 15.52 -19.41 -8.79
CA HIS A 62 15.13 -18.59 -9.95
C HIS A 62 13.75 -18.96 -10.50
N ARG A 63 13.28 -20.22 -10.32
CA ARG A 63 11.87 -20.58 -10.53
C ARG A 63 10.93 -19.82 -9.60
N ALA A 64 11.34 -19.57 -8.35
CA ALA A 64 10.56 -18.76 -7.43
C ALA A 64 10.48 -17.29 -7.90
N VAL A 65 11.58 -16.73 -8.41
CA VAL A 65 11.60 -15.39 -9.03
C VAL A 65 10.61 -15.30 -10.20
N LEU A 66 10.66 -16.25 -11.14
CA LEU A 66 9.71 -16.29 -12.27
C LEU A 66 8.27 -16.28 -11.78
N LYS A 67 7.95 -17.15 -10.82
CA LYS A 67 6.60 -17.27 -10.27
C LYS A 67 6.15 -16.00 -9.54
N CYS A 68 7.04 -15.34 -8.80
CA CYS A 68 6.74 -14.05 -8.17
C CYS A 68 6.42 -12.96 -9.20
N ILE A 69 7.31 -12.76 -10.18
CA ILE A 69 7.14 -11.71 -11.20
C ILE A 69 5.90 -11.98 -12.05
N GLN A 70 5.67 -13.22 -12.48
CA GLN A 70 4.47 -13.60 -13.21
C GLN A 70 3.21 -13.41 -12.38
N ASN A 71 3.25 -13.67 -11.07
CA ASN A 71 2.11 -13.41 -10.20
C ASN A 71 1.88 -11.91 -9.95
N LEU A 72 2.93 -11.06 -10.01
CA LEU A 72 2.77 -9.60 -10.01
C LEU A 72 2.09 -9.14 -11.31
N ASP A 73 2.56 -9.60 -12.47
CA ASP A 73 1.94 -9.31 -13.78
C ASP A 73 0.50 -9.85 -13.88
N LEU A 74 0.23 -11.01 -13.26
CA LEU A 74 -1.11 -11.57 -13.15
C LEU A 74 -1.98 -10.82 -12.13
N GLN A 75 -1.47 -10.36 -10.98
CA GLN A 75 -2.20 -9.45 -10.09
C GLN A 75 -2.57 -8.17 -10.84
N ASP A 76 -1.63 -7.62 -11.60
CA ASP A 76 -1.78 -6.47 -12.47
C ASP A 76 -2.81 -6.65 -13.60
N LYS A 77 -3.01 -7.89 -14.07
CA LYS A 77 -3.96 -8.25 -15.15
C LYS A 77 -5.31 -8.79 -14.65
N ILE A 78 -5.32 -9.48 -13.51
CA ILE A 78 -6.50 -10.10 -12.89
C ILE A 78 -7.27 -9.08 -12.06
N SER A 79 -6.58 -8.09 -11.48
CA SER A 79 -7.17 -7.25 -10.44
C SER A 79 -8.30 -6.36 -10.94
N GLY A 80 -8.39 -6.06 -12.25
CA GLY A 80 -9.39 -5.10 -12.74
C GLY A 80 -9.35 -3.76 -11.99
N ILE A 81 -8.25 -3.50 -11.26
CA ILE A 81 -8.05 -2.30 -10.47
C ILE A 81 -8.02 -1.16 -11.47
N PRO A 82 -8.86 -0.14 -11.31
CA PRO A 82 -8.70 1.07 -12.09
C PRO A 82 -7.30 1.63 -11.78
N ARG A 83 -6.35 1.47 -12.71
CA ARG A 83 -5.10 2.25 -12.72
C ARG A 83 -5.37 3.66 -13.23
N ASP A 84 -6.47 4.22 -12.77
CA ASP A 84 -6.63 5.65 -12.79
C ASP A 84 -5.80 6.12 -11.59
N ASP A 85 -4.72 6.89 -11.82
CA ASP A 85 -3.88 7.48 -10.75
C ASP A 85 -4.73 8.28 -9.73
N ASP A 86 -5.95 8.60 -10.14
CA ASP A 86 -7.00 9.26 -9.40
C ASP A 86 -7.85 8.32 -8.51
N SER A 87 -7.61 7.01 -8.51
CA SER A 87 -8.39 6.05 -7.71
C SER A 87 -8.20 6.25 -6.21
N ILE A 88 -9.29 6.07 -5.47
CA ILE A 88 -9.36 6.31 -4.02
C ILE A 88 -9.71 5.00 -3.31
N VAL A 89 -9.16 4.83 -2.12
CA VAL A 89 -9.51 3.73 -1.22
C VAL A 89 -10.88 3.96 -0.57
N TRP A 90 -11.77 2.98 -0.71
CA TRP A 90 -13.09 2.92 -0.09
C TRP A 90 -13.24 1.69 0.81
N PRO A 91 -13.80 1.78 2.03
CA PRO A 91 -14.41 2.95 2.67
C PRO A 91 -13.43 4.12 2.86
N TRP A 92 -13.94 5.35 2.99
CA TRP A 92 -13.12 6.56 3.01
C TRP A 92 -12.06 6.48 4.10
N THR A 93 -10.80 6.43 3.67
CA THR A 93 -9.67 6.12 4.54
C THR A 93 -8.63 7.23 4.44
N VAL A 94 -8.15 7.67 5.60
CA VAL A 94 -7.04 8.62 5.75
C VAL A 94 -5.85 7.88 6.34
N ILE A 95 -4.68 8.09 5.77
CA ILE A 95 -3.41 7.65 6.34
C ILE A 95 -2.90 8.75 7.25
N LEU A 96 -2.53 8.40 8.47
CA LEU A 96 -1.73 9.23 9.35
C LEU A 96 -0.30 8.71 9.40
N SER A 97 0.66 9.61 9.36
CA SER A 97 2.09 9.30 9.47
C SER A 97 2.75 10.10 10.59
N ASN A 98 4.03 9.82 10.85
CA ASN A 98 4.80 10.30 11.99
C ASN A 98 4.22 9.83 13.33
N ILE A 99 3.59 8.65 13.34
CA ILE A 99 3.08 8.01 14.55
C ILE A 99 4.27 7.51 15.37
N ARG A 100 4.37 7.97 16.61
CA ARG A 100 5.42 7.51 17.53
C ARG A 100 5.12 6.12 18.05
N VAL A 101 6.17 5.32 18.18
CA VAL A 101 6.11 4.03 18.88
C VAL A 101 5.52 4.22 20.26
N GLY A 102 4.50 3.42 20.59
CA GLY A 102 3.80 3.45 21.87
C GLY A 102 2.48 4.22 21.84
N LEU A 103 2.19 5.02 20.81
CA LEU A 103 0.83 5.52 20.59
C LEU A 103 -0.07 4.35 20.16
N THR A 104 -1.19 4.20 20.82
CA THR A 104 -2.18 3.15 20.52
C THR A 104 -3.27 3.65 19.58
N ASP A 105 -4.04 2.73 19.00
CA ASP A 105 -5.21 3.04 18.19
C ASP A 105 -6.17 3.99 18.93
N LYS A 106 -6.35 3.77 20.24
CA LYS A 106 -7.22 4.57 21.09
C LYS A 106 -6.70 5.98 21.35
N ASP A 107 -5.38 6.15 21.49
CA ASP A 107 -4.78 7.48 21.69
C ASP A 107 -4.98 8.36 20.44
N ILE A 108 -4.79 7.76 19.27
CA ILE A 108 -5.00 8.42 17.97
C ILE A 108 -6.49 8.73 17.78
N GLU A 109 -7.36 7.76 18.05
CA GLU A 109 -8.82 7.97 17.99
C GLU A 109 -9.27 9.11 18.90
N GLN A 110 -8.80 9.16 20.15
CA GLN A 110 -9.16 10.22 21.08
C GLN A 110 -8.69 11.59 20.60
N ARG A 111 -7.48 11.69 20.02
CA ARG A 111 -6.98 12.95 19.45
C ARG A 111 -7.85 13.41 18.28
N LEU A 112 -8.19 12.52 17.36
CA LEU A 112 -9.10 12.83 16.25
C LEU A 112 -10.48 13.29 16.74
N GLN A 113 -11.01 12.65 17.78
CA GLN A 113 -12.30 13.03 18.37
C GLN A 113 -12.27 14.43 19.00
N LEU A 114 -11.15 14.83 19.61
CA LEU A 114 -10.96 16.19 20.12
C LEU A 114 -10.93 17.23 19.00
N ASP A 115 -10.40 16.85 17.83
CA ASP A 115 -10.37 17.66 16.62
C ASP A 115 -11.71 17.61 15.84
N GLY A 116 -12.74 16.98 16.41
CA GLY A 116 -14.09 16.91 15.82
C GLY A 116 -14.27 15.81 14.77
N VAL A 117 -13.29 14.93 14.59
CA VAL A 117 -13.33 13.79 13.67
C VAL A 117 -13.73 12.52 14.41
N ARG A 118 -14.76 11.83 13.93
CA ARG A 118 -15.22 10.55 14.51
C ARG A 118 -14.91 9.40 13.55
N PRO A 119 -13.75 8.73 13.69
CA PRO A 119 -13.42 7.61 12.84
C PRO A 119 -14.29 6.40 13.18
N SER A 120 -14.64 5.61 12.15
CA SER A 120 -15.25 4.28 12.33
C SER A 120 -14.23 3.27 12.87
N LYS A 121 -12.96 3.43 12.49
CA LYS A 121 -11.86 2.57 12.95
C LYS A 121 -10.53 3.29 12.85
N VAL A 122 -9.65 3.07 13.83
CA VAL A 122 -8.24 3.46 13.78
C VAL A 122 -7.39 2.21 13.98
N VAL A 123 -6.33 2.06 13.18
CA VAL A 123 -5.40 0.93 13.25
C VAL A 123 -3.97 1.42 13.13
N THR A 124 -3.17 1.27 14.19
CA THR A 124 -1.72 1.41 14.10
C THR A 124 -1.15 0.28 13.26
N VAL A 125 -0.20 0.59 12.38
CA VAL A 125 0.36 -0.39 11.44
C VAL A 125 1.56 -1.09 12.07
N TRP A 126 1.63 -2.41 11.89
CA TRP A 126 2.69 -3.26 12.43
C TRP A 126 3.36 -4.05 11.31
N ASN A 127 4.69 -4.06 11.32
CA ASN A 127 5.50 -4.83 10.38
C ASN A 127 6.53 -5.68 11.15
N ARG A 128 6.46 -7.01 10.99
CA ARG A 128 7.36 -7.98 11.65
C ARG A 128 7.48 -7.78 13.16
N GLY A 129 6.35 -7.49 13.82
CA GLY A 129 6.28 -7.29 15.28
C GLY A 129 6.79 -5.93 15.77
N ARG A 130 7.06 -4.97 14.86
CA ARG A 130 7.37 -3.58 15.20
C ARG A 130 6.28 -2.66 14.69
N GLN A 131 5.84 -1.75 15.54
CA GLN A 131 4.95 -0.65 15.14
C GLN A 131 5.70 0.24 14.12
N THR A 132 5.04 0.57 13.02
CA THR A 132 5.55 1.49 12.01
C THR A 132 5.19 2.93 12.38
N GLU A 133 5.62 3.90 11.56
CA GLU A 133 5.25 5.30 11.74
C GLU A 133 3.86 5.65 11.19
N PHE A 134 3.05 4.66 10.82
CA PHE A 134 1.76 4.86 10.17
C PHE A 134 0.58 4.36 11.01
N ALA A 135 -0.55 5.03 10.82
CA ALA A 135 -1.87 4.56 11.24
C ALA A 135 -2.88 4.74 10.10
N ILE A 136 -3.86 3.84 10.06
CA ILE A 136 -4.93 3.81 9.08
C ILE A 136 -6.22 4.23 9.78
N VAL A 137 -6.86 5.28 9.28
CA VAL A 137 -8.08 5.88 9.84
C VAL A 137 -9.21 5.68 8.85
N VAL A 138 -10.12 4.75 9.15
CA VAL A 138 -11.32 4.51 8.35
C VAL A 138 -12.44 5.40 8.89
N LEU A 139 -12.96 6.31 8.08
CA LEU A 139 -14.02 7.22 8.46
C LEU A 139 -15.39 6.59 8.28
N GLY A 140 -15.60 5.88 7.17
CA GLY A 140 -16.83 5.16 6.90
C GLY A 140 -17.16 5.13 5.41
N LYS A 141 -18.41 4.84 5.07
CA LYS A 141 -18.88 4.66 3.68
C LYS A 141 -19.76 5.79 3.21
N GLU A 142 -20.25 6.62 4.13
CA GLU A 142 -21.27 7.62 3.84
C GLU A 142 -20.68 8.87 3.21
N ARG A 143 -21.54 9.69 2.61
CA ARG A 143 -21.14 10.98 2.03
C ARG A 143 -20.49 11.90 3.07
N ASN A 144 -21.04 11.96 4.29
CA ASN A 144 -20.48 12.79 5.35
C ASN A 144 -19.08 12.34 5.78
N ASP A 145 -18.78 11.04 5.65
CA ASP A 145 -17.46 10.48 5.93
C ASP A 145 -16.45 10.92 4.87
N HIS A 146 -16.86 10.97 3.59
CA HIS A 146 -16.06 11.54 2.50
C HIS A 146 -15.77 13.03 2.73
N ASP A 147 -16.78 13.81 3.09
CA ASP A 147 -16.61 15.24 3.35
C ASP A 147 -15.69 15.48 4.56
N THR A 148 -15.75 14.61 5.57
CA THR A 148 -14.81 14.59 6.69
C THR A 148 -13.39 14.25 6.23
N ALA A 149 -13.22 13.25 5.36
CA ALA A 149 -11.94 12.83 4.81
C ALA A 149 -11.24 13.96 4.05
N LEU A 150 -11.99 14.64 3.16
CA LEU A 150 -11.49 15.77 2.39
C LEU A 150 -11.11 16.96 3.27
N LYS A 151 -11.89 17.26 4.31
CA LYS A 151 -11.56 18.32 5.26
C LYS A 151 -10.28 18.02 6.00
N LEU A 152 -10.10 16.76 6.43
CA LEU A 152 -8.90 16.33 7.15
C LEU A 152 -7.66 16.35 6.25
N GLU A 153 -7.74 15.84 5.02
CA GLU A 153 -6.64 15.95 4.06
C GLU A 153 -6.28 17.41 3.76
N ARG A 154 -7.29 18.28 3.61
CA ARG A 154 -7.08 19.71 3.38
C ARG A 154 -6.41 20.39 4.57
N SER A 155 -6.83 20.11 5.80
CA SER A 155 -6.24 20.74 6.99
C SER A 155 -4.76 20.37 7.11
N PHE A 156 -4.41 19.09 6.92
CA PHE A 156 -3.00 18.68 6.89
C PHE A 156 -2.23 19.39 5.79
N LYS A 157 -2.79 19.52 4.58
CA LYS A 157 -2.12 20.23 3.48
C LYS A 157 -1.93 21.72 3.75
N GLU A 158 -2.91 22.39 4.36
CA GLU A 158 -2.84 23.82 4.72
C GLU A 158 -1.79 24.08 5.82
N GLU A 159 -1.55 23.11 6.69
CA GLU A 159 -0.52 23.14 7.73
C GLU A 159 0.86 22.65 7.29
N TYR A 160 1.06 22.38 5.99
CA TYR A 160 2.30 21.78 5.46
C TYR A 160 2.64 20.41 6.06
N HIS A 161 1.59 19.66 6.36
CA HIS A 161 1.62 18.31 6.91
C HIS A 161 0.95 17.29 5.96
N GLY A 162 0.85 17.60 4.67
CA GLY A 162 0.34 16.66 3.67
C GLY A 162 1.37 15.60 3.26
N LYS A 163 0.97 14.65 2.43
CA LYS A 163 1.86 13.59 1.90
C LYS A 163 3.13 14.12 1.26
N LYS A 164 3.00 15.14 0.39
CA LYS A 164 4.15 15.77 -0.27
C LYS A 164 5.13 16.37 0.73
N ASP A 165 4.62 16.97 1.79
CA ASP A 165 5.44 17.55 2.84
C ASP A 165 6.15 16.43 3.60
N TYR A 166 5.42 15.39 4.02
CA TYR A 166 5.96 14.20 4.67
C TYR A 166 7.15 13.58 3.91
N ASP A 167 7.03 13.47 2.59
CA ASP A 167 8.06 12.90 1.71
C ASP A 167 9.28 13.83 1.55
N SER A 168 9.09 15.14 1.71
CA SER A 168 10.11 16.15 1.46
C SER A 168 10.98 16.51 2.69
N VAL A 169 10.44 16.39 3.91
CA VAL A 169 11.13 16.85 5.13
C VAL A 169 11.90 15.73 5.82
N LYS A 170 13.18 15.97 6.15
CA LYS A 170 14.03 15.03 6.92
C LYS A 170 13.75 15.04 8.42
N HIS A 171 13.28 16.17 8.96
CA HIS A 171 12.98 16.34 10.38
C HIS A 171 11.50 16.71 10.53
N ARG A 172 10.68 15.70 10.82
CA ARG A 172 9.21 15.79 10.84
C ARG A 172 8.63 16.28 12.16
N GLY A 173 9.48 16.65 13.11
CA GLY A 173 9.05 17.11 14.43
C GLY A 173 8.15 16.09 15.12
N HIS A 174 7.01 16.56 15.60
CA HIS A 174 6.12 15.79 16.48
C HIS A 174 4.67 15.76 16.02
N GLU A 175 4.34 16.53 14.98
CA GLU A 175 3.00 16.61 14.42
C GLU A 175 2.73 15.45 13.48
N PHE A 176 1.46 15.10 13.37
CA PHE A 176 1.03 14.11 12.39
C PHE A 176 1.03 14.71 11.00
N PHE A 177 1.30 13.84 10.04
CA PHE A 177 1.06 14.11 8.63
C PHE A 177 -0.15 13.28 8.21
N GLY A 178 -0.93 13.77 7.24
CA GLY A 178 -2.09 13.02 6.80
C GLY A 178 -2.54 13.32 5.37
N TRP A 179 -3.14 12.31 4.76
CA TRP A 179 -3.69 12.34 3.40
C TRP A 179 -4.74 11.25 3.20
N MET A 180 -5.62 11.41 2.20
CA MET A 180 -6.53 10.34 1.83
C MET A 180 -5.78 9.22 1.13
N ALA A 181 -6.09 7.97 1.49
CA ALA A 181 -5.44 6.80 0.92
C ALA A 181 -5.81 6.63 -0.56
N ARG A 182 -4.80 6.44 -1.41
CA ARG A 182 -4.92 6.26 -2.86
C ARG A 182 -4.21 5.00 -3.34
N VAL A 183 -4.17 4.80 -4.66
CA VAL A 183 -3.56 3.64 -5.31
C VAL A 183 -2.13 3.35 -4.81
N ASP A 184 -1.31 4.37 -4.61
CA ASP A 184 0.06 4.20 -4.17
C ASP A 184 0.19 3.79 -2.69
N ASP A 185 -0.74 4.23 -1.83
CA ASP A 185 -0.86 3.71 -0.45
C ASP A 185 -1.38 2.27 -0.44
N TYR A 186 -2.34 1.96 -1.31
CA TYR A 186 -2.93 0.63 -1.44
C TYR A 186 -1.91 -0.41 -1.92
N GLU A 187 -0.91 0.03 -2.69
CA GLU A 187 0.21 -0.78 -3.16
C GLU A 187 1.45 -0.71 -2.26
N ASP A 188 1.46 0.16 -1.24
CA ASP A 188 2.60 0.31 -0.34
C ASP A 188 2.84 -0.96 0.50
N HIS A 189 4.10 -1.31 0.69
CA HIS A 189 4.51 -2.52 1.41
C HIS A 189 4.16 -2.55 2.90
N GLN A 190 3.96 -1.38 3.55
CA GLN A 190 3.59 -1.29 4.96
C GLN A 190 2.08 -1.17 5.13
N LEU A 191 1.42 -0.41 4.26
CA LEU A 191 -0.01 -0.11 4.35
C LEU A 191 -0.88 -1.14 3.60
N GLY A 192 -0.38 -1.61 2.46
CA GLY A 192 -1.13 -2.36 1.46
C GLY A 192 -1.75 -3.65 1.98
N ASN A 193 -1.07 -4.40 2.86
CA ASN A 193 -1.67 -5.61 3.46
C ASN A 193 -3.00 -5.31 4.16
N TYR A 194 -3.06 -4.24 4.96
CA TYR A 194 -4.30 -3.89 5.64
C TYR A 194 -5.33 -3.36 4.66
N LEU A 195 -4.92 -2.44 3.76
CA LEU A 195 -5.83 -1.80 2.83
C LEU A 195 -6.45 -2.84 1.87
N GLN A 196 -5.67 -3.74 1.31
CA GLN A 196 -6.15 -4.79 0.41
C GLN A 196 -7.10 -5.78 1.10
N ASP A 197 -6.88 -6.08 2.39
CA ASP A 197 -7.73 -7.00 3.14
C ASP A 197 -9.07 -6.38 3.59
N HIS A 198 -9.16 -5.05 3.72
CA HIS A 198 -10.29 -4.38 4.39
C HIS A 198 -10.98 -3.30 3.56
N THR A 199 -10.43 -2.94 2.40
CA THR A 199 -10.91 -1.85 1.55
C THR A 199 -10.88 -2.28 0.09
N THR A 200 -11.34 -1.42 -0.81
CA THR A 200 -11.22 -1.58 -2.25
C THR A 200 -10.80 -0.25 -2.86
N LEU A 201 -10.16 -0.30 -4.03
CA LEU A 201 -10.02 0.89 -4.86
C LEU A 201 -11.32 1.12 -5.64
N ILE A 202 -11.76 2.37 -5.70
CA ILE A 202 -12.82 2.85 -6.58
C ILE A 202 -12.29 4.01 -7.43
N SER A 203 -12.82 4.18 -8.63
CA SER A 203 -12.45 5.34 -9.45
C SER A 203 -12.95 6.66 -8.83
N ASN A 204 -12.29 7.78 -9.14
CA ASN A 204 -12.77 9.10 -8.72
C ASN A 204 -14.21 9.38 -9.19
N LYS A 205 -14.58 8.90 -10.39
CA LYS A 205 -15.95 9.03 -10.92
C LYS A 205 -16.96 8.25 -10.09
N GLU A 206 -16.64 7.02 -9.70
CA GLU A 206 -17.50 6.24 -8.79
C GLU A 206 -17.57 6.88 -7.41
N ALA A 207 -16.46 7.44 -6.91
CA ALA A 207 -16.45 8.20 -5.68
C ALA A 207 -17.39 9.42 -5.76
N GLU A 208 -17.44 10.11 -6.91
CA GLU A 208 -18.39 11.18 -7.19
C GLU A 208 -19.83 10.70 -7.33
N MET A 209 -20.09 9.61 -8.05
CA MET A 209 -21.44 9.03 -8.21
C MET A 209 -22.01 8.50 -6.88
N ASN A 210 -21.15 8.02 -5.98
CA ASN A 210 -21.52 7.68 -4.61
C ASN A 210 -21.91 8.92 -3.77
N LYS A 211 -21.53 10.15 -4.18
CA LYS A 211 -22.05 11.39 -3.59
C LYS A 211 -23.52 11.63 -3.98
N ASP A 212 -23.90 11.25 -5.20
CA ASP A 212 -25.20 11.56 -5.80
C ASP A 212 -26.26 10.48 -5.56
N SER A 213 -25.85 9.22 -5.42
CA SER A 213 -26.77 8.07 -5.31
C SER A 213 -27.58 8.09 -4.00
N ASN A 214 -27.07 8.73 -2.94
CA ASN A 214 -27.80 8.93 -1.67
C ASN A 214 -28.72 10.17 -1.66
N SER A 215 -28.75 10.96 -2.74
CA SER A 215 -29.74 12.05 -2.92
C SER A 215 -31.10 11.54 -3.43
N ARG A 216 -31.20 10.30 -3.91
CA ARG A 216 -32.42 9.78 -4.56
C ARG A 216 -33.37 8.99 -3.65
N TYR A 217 -33.06 8.88 -2.35
CA TYR A 217 -33.94 8.23 -1.36
C TYR A 217 -34.61 9.18 -0.35
N ASN A 218 -34.52 10.50 -0.57
CA ASN A 218 -35.33 11.48 0.17
C ASN A 218 -36.28 12.20 -0.79
N ILE A 219 -37.20 11.43 -1.39
CA ILE A 219 -38.44 11.98 -1.95
C ILE A 219 -39.59 11.15 -1.39
N ASP A 220 -40.43 11.83 -0.61
CA ASP A 220 -41.79 11.55 -0.19
C ASP A 220 -42.07 10.33 0.71
N ILE A 221 -42.26 10.58 2.01
CA ILE A 221 -43.58 10.52 2.70
C ILE A 221 -43.67 11.65 3.73
#